data_AF-A0A965E3U3-F1
#
_entry.id   AF-A0A965E3U3-F1
#
_cell.length_a   1.000
_cell.length_b   1.000
_cell.length_c   1.000
_cell.angle_alpha   90.00
_cell.angle_beta   90.00
_cell.angle_gamma   90.00
#
_symmetry.space_group_name_H-M   'P 1'
#
loop_
_entity.id
_entity.type
_entity.pdbx_description
1 polymer ?
#
loop_
_entity_poly.entity_id
_entity_poly.type
_entity_poly.pdbx_seq_one_letter_code
_entity_poly.pdbx_strand_id
1 'polypeptide(L)'
;MHTVVRPDLKLLRTLPTLRHVSEPWGRLELKWETHDMRYWLTTEGPQRKTNGLPLNYVLDYITVEKRNPDGHWDLKAVYSPEGWKLSQGFDYCQMLQRDLEALRARQEEHFTWDRVREIESLERELELSHLAIFELSEQLRLSWT
;
A
#
# COMPACT_ATOMS: atom_id res chain seq x y z
N MET A 1 -5.38 -13.01 -10.09
CA MET A 1 -4.51 -12.62 -8.96
C MET A 1 -5.39 -12.30 -7.77
N HIS A 2 -5.11 -12.83 -6.58
CA HIS A 2 -5.74 -12.33 -5.37
C HIS A 2 -5.15 -10.94 -5.08
N THR A 3 -5.94 -9.89 -5.24
CA THR A 3 -5.68 -8.56 -4.66
C THR A 3 -5.54 -8.76 -3.15
N VAL A 4 -4.32 -8.60 -2.65
CA VAL A 4 -4.00 -8.63 -1.22
C VAL A 4 -3.67 -7.19 -0.84
N VAL A 5 -4.37 -6.66 0.17
CA VAL A 5 -4.02 -5.36 0.74
C VAL A 5 -2.62 -5.46 1.31
N ARG A 6 -1.70 -4.61 0.84
CA ARG A 6 -0.32 -4.60 1.34
C ARG A 6 -0.30 -4.32 2.86
N PRO A 7 0.67 -4.86 3.63
CA PRO A 7 0.83 -4.64 5.07
C PRO A 7 0.85 -3.17 5.45
N ASP A 8 0.26 -2.82 6.59
CA ASP A 8 0.39 -1.47 7.14
C ASP A 8 1.80 -1.26 7.71
N LEU A 9 2.16 0.01 7.94
CA LEU A 9 3.46 0.36 8.49
C LEU A 9 3.71 -0.30 9.86
N LYS A 10 2.66 -0.45 10.67
CA LYS A 10 2.77 -1.06 12.00
C LYS A 10 3.18 -2.53 11.88
N LEU A 11 2.55 -3.27 10.97
CA LEU A 11 2.85 -4.66 10.66
C LEU A 11 4.25 -4.77 10.06
N LEU A 12 4.61 -3.93 9.08
CA LEU A 12 5.96 -3.92 8.49
C LEU A 12 7.06 -3.75 9.55
N ARG A 13 6.86 -2.88 10.54
CA ARG A 13 7.81 -2.71 11.66
C ARG A 13 8.00 -3.98 12.48
N THR A 14 6.96 -4.81 12.62
CA THR A 14 7.03 -6.06 13.38
C THR A 14 7.53 -7.27 12.58
N LEU A 15 7.56 -7.18 11.25
CA LEU A 15 8.05 -8.26 10.42
C LEU A 15 9.57 -8.48 10.62
N PRO A 16 10.04 -9.73 10.50
CA PRO A 16 11.46 -10.01 10.54
C PRO A 16 12.18 -9.34 9.38
N THR A 17 13.43 -8.94 9.62
CA THR A 17 14.30 -8.38 8.59
C THR A 17 14.86 -9.52 7.73
N LEU A 18 14.50 -9.54 6.45
CA LEU A 18 14.97 -10.53 5.48
C LEU A 18 16.37 -10.18 4.97
N ARG A 19 16.60 -8.89 4.72
CA ARG A 19 17.87 -8.29 4.26
C ARG A 19 17.95 -6.86 4.77
N HIS A 20 19.14 -6.28 4.84
CA HIS A 20 19.29 -4.86 5.15
C HIS A 20 20.41 -4.23 4.32
N VAL A 21 20.32 -2.91 4.17
CA VAL A 21 21.34 -2.04 3.60
C VAL A 21 21.60 -0.94 4.60
N SER A 22 22.87 -0.72 4.93
CA SER A 22 23.30 0.29 5.90
C SER A 22 24.21 1.27 5.20
N GLU A 23 23.88 2.56 5.33
CA GLU A 23 24.63 3.69 4.79
C GLU A 23 24.96 4.66 5.94
N PRO A 24 25.91 5.59 5.76
CA PRO A 24 26.25 6.57 6.79
C PRO A 24 25.07 7.41 7.29
N TRP A 25 24.00 7.49 6.50
CA TRP A 25 22.83 8.31 6.77
C TRP A 25 21.57 7.51 7.12
N GLY A 26 21.65 6.18 7.21
CA GLY A 26 20.50 5.37 7.65
C GLY A 26 20.56 3.90 7.27
N ARG A 27 19.48 3.19 7.60
CA ARG A 27 19.33 1.75 7.38
C ARG A 27 17.98 1.42 6.79
N LEU A 28 18.02 0.70 5.67
CA LEU A 28 16.87 0.07 5.03
C LEU A 28 16.81 -1.40 5.41
N GLU A 29 15.62 -1.88 5.75
CA GLU A 29 15.36 -3.28 6.05
C GLU A 29 14.30 -3.83 5.10
N LEU A 30 14.62 -4.88 4.35
CA LEU A 30 13.64 -5.64 3.58
C LEU A 30 12.74 -6.38 4.55
N LYS A 31 11.47 -5.98 4.63
CA LYS A 31 10.49 -6.55 5.56
C LYS A 31 9.56 -7.55 4.87
N TRP A 32 9.30 -7.37 3.58
CA TRP A 32 8.38 -8.23 2.85
C TRP A 32 8.76 -8.34 1.37
N GLU A 33 8.64 -9.53 0.81
CA GLU A 33 8.93 -9.86 -0.59
C GLU A 33 7.83 -10.78 -1.12
N THR A 34 7.23 -10.40 -2.25
CA THR A 34 6.35 -11.24 -3.06
C THR A 34 7.10 -11.70 -4.30
N HIS A 35 6.43 -12.44 -5.19
CA HIS A 35 7.03 -12.87 -6.45
C HIS A 35 7.50 -11.72 -7.36
N ASP A 36 6.89 -10.53 -7.22
CA ASP A 36 7.03 -9.38 -8.11
C ASP A 36 7.32 -8.05 -7.40
N MET A 37 7.24 -7.99 -6.07
CA MET A 37 7.43 -6.76 -5.29
C MET A 37 8.33 -7.00 -4.07
N ARG A 38 9.12 -5.99 -3.72
CA ARG A 38 9.85 -5.90 -2.45
C ARG A 38 9.49 -4.63 -1.70
N TYR A 39 9.40 -4.75 -0.39
CA TYR A 39 9.02 -3.67 0.50
C TYR A 39 10.10 -3.49 1.58
N TRP A 40 10.83 -2.39 1.45
CA TRP A 40 11.90 -2.00 2.36
C TRP A 40 11.39 -0.90 3.29
N LEU A 41 11.64 -1.05 4.59
CA LEU A 41 11.34 -0.06 5.61
C LEU A 41 12.62 0.62 6.06
N THR A 42 12.61 1.94 6.11
CA THR A 42 13.69 2.71 6.75
C THR A 42 13.55 2.67 8.26
N THR A 43 14.51 2.06 8.94
CA THR A 43 14.48 1.86 10.41
C THR A 43 15.48 2.73 11.15
N GLU A 44 16.49 3.25 10.45
CA GLU A 44 17.42 4.24 10.97
C GLU A 44 17.59 5.34 9.91
N GLY A 45 17.62 6.61 10.33
CA GLY A 45 17.72 7.76 9.44
C GLY A 45 17.15 9.01 10.09
N PRO A 46 17.23 10.18 9.43
CA PRO A 46 16.61 11.40 9.94
C PRO A 46 15.08 11.28 9.96
N GLN A 47 14.44 11.92 10.94
CA GLN A 47 12.98 11.95 11.07
C GLN A 47 12.29 12.75 9.95
N ARG A 48 13.02 13.61 9.26
CA ARG A 48 12.51 14.46 8.18
C ARG A 48 13.53 14.53 7.06
N LYS A 49 13.07 14.76 5.84
CA LYS A 49 13.93 14.97 4.68
C LYS A 49 14.89 16.14 4.93
N THR A 50 16.18 15.89 4.77
CA THR A 50 17.23 16.91 4.79
C THR A 50 17.86 17.04 3.40
N ASN A 51 18.52 18.18 3.13
CA ASN A 51 19.19 18.40 1.85
C ASN A 51 20.30 17.38 1.62
N GLY A 52 20.35 16.80 0.42
CA GLY A 52 21.37 15.82 0.01
C GLY A 52 21.11 14.38 0.45
N LEU A 53 20.06 14.12 1.25
CA LEU A 53 19.70 12.77 1.68
C LEU A 53 18.71 12.12 0.69
N PRO A 54 18.97 10.89 0.22
CA PRO A 54 17.99 10.16 -0.58
C PRO A 54 16.70 9.90 0.22
N LEU A 55 15.55 10.13 -0.40
CA LEU A 55 14.24 10.12 0.29
C LEU A 55 13.94 8.79 0.98
N ASN A 56 14.43 7.68 0.41
CA ASN A 56 14.29 6.35 0.97
C ASN A 56 15.06 6.14 2.29
N TYR A 57 15.86 7.09 2.77
CA TYR A 57 16.51 6.99 4.07
C TYR A 57 15.88 7.90 5.13
N VAL A 58 14.73 8.53 4.85
CA VAL A 58 13.94 9.19 5.90
C VAL A 58 13.23 8.12 6.74
N LEU A 59 13.31 8.23 8.06
CA LEU A 59 12.74 7.23 8.99
C LEU A 59 11.28 6.93 8.64
N ASP A 60 10.90 5.65 8.72
CA ASP A 60 9.57 5.11 8.40
C ASP A 60 9.10 5.25 6.94
N TYR A 61 9.95 5.74 6.03
CA TYR A 61 9.63 5.68 4.61
C TYR A 61 9.69 4.23 4.12
N ILE A 62 8.86 3.94 3.13
CA ILE A 62 8.72 2.61 2.55
C ILE A 62 9.13 2.68 1.08
N THR A 63 10.19 1.94 0.77
CA THR A 63 10.71 1.81 -0.59
C THR A 63 10.17 0.55 -1.22
N VAL A 64 9.55 0.69 -2.38
CA VAL A 64 8.98 -0.41 -3.15
C VAL A 64 9.84 -0.64 -4.37
N GLU A 65 10.30 -1.86 -4.55
CA GLU A 65 10.92 -2.32 -5.79
C GLU A 65 9.99 -3.27 -6.51
N LYS A 66 10.01 -3.22 -7.85
CA LYS A 66 9.26 -4.14 -8.70
C LYS A 66 10.24 -5.02 -9.48
N ARG A 67 9.89 -6.30 -9.61
CA ARG A 67 10.64 -7.21 -10.46
C ARG A 67 10.31 -6.99 -11.92
N ASN A 68 11.35 -6.81 -12.72
CA ASN A 68 11.27 -6.69 -14.17
C ASN A 68 11.19 -8.08 -14.85
N PRO A 69 10.76 -8.13 -16.12
CA PRO A 69 10.75 -9.38 -16.90
C PRO A 69 12.12 -10.05 -17.05
N ASP A 70 13.21 -9.28 -16.98
CA ASP A 70 14.59 -9.79 -17.00
C ASP A 70 15.05 -10.36 -15.65
N GLY A 71 14.21 -10.28 -14.62
CA GLY A 71 14.46 -10.78 -13.28
C GLY A 71 15.15 -9.79 -12.33
N HIS A 72 15.55 -8.60 -12.80
CA HIS A 72 16.13 -7.55 -11.98
C HIS A 72 15.06 -6.80 -11.16
N TRP A 73 15.50 -6.14 -10.09
CA TRP A 73 14.65 -5.35 -9.20
C TRP A 73 14.91 -3.88 -9.43
N ASP A 74 13.86 -3.14 -9.78
CA ASP A 74 13.93 -1.70 -10.00
C ASP A 74 13.12 -0.94 -8.95
N LEU A 75 13.64 0.21 -8.54
CA LEU A 75 12.92 1.14 -7.68
C LEU A 75 11.63 1.59 -8.37
N LYS A 76 10.49 1.26 -7.76
CA LYS A 76 9.17 1.64 -8.27
C LYS A 76 8.64 2.91 -7.63
N ALA A 77 8.77 3.02 -6.31
CA ALA A 77 8.25 4.16 -5.55
C ALA A 77 8.90 4.24 -4.17
N VAL A 78 8.87 5.43 -3.58
CA VAL A 78 9.19 5.67 -2.17
C VAL A 78 8.01 6.42 -1.56
N TYR A 79 7.45 5.87 -0.48
CA TYR A 79 6.28 6.40 0.20
C TYR A 79 6.65 6.95 1.57
N SER A 80 6.13 8.12 1.92
CA SER A 80 6.04 8.52 3.34
C SER A 80 5.05 7.61 4.07
N PRO A 81 5.02 7.61 5.42
CA PRO A 81 4.02 6.88 6.20
C PRO A 81 2.57 7.14 5.74
N GLU A 82 2.23 8.40 5.46
CA GLU A 82 0.90 8.81 5.01
C GLU A 82 0.65 8.37 3.56
N GLY A 83 1.64 8.52 2.67
CA GLY A 83 1.54 8.04 1.29
C GLY A 83 1.40 6.52 1.19
N TRP A 84 2.01 5.80 2.14
CA TRP A 84 1.85 4.35 2.26
C TRP A 84 0.42 3.99 2.67
N LYS A 85 -0.12 4.66 3.69
CA LYS A 85 -1.51 4.50 4.11
C LYS A 85 -2.50 4.76 2.97
N LEU A 86 -2.26 5.81 2.18
CA LEU A 86 -3.07 6.10 0.99
C LEU A 86 -3.02 4.95 -0.02
N SER A 87 -1.83 4.38 -0.23
CA SER A 87 -1.65 3.25 -1.13
C SER A 87 -2.40 1.99 -0.66
N GLN A 88 -2.49 1.76 0.65
CA GLN A 88 -3.32 0.68 1.20
C GLN A 88 -4.82 0.93 0.97
N GLY A 89 -5.26 2.18 1.05
CA GLY A 89 -6.64 2.55 0.71
C GLY A 89 -6.98 2.17 -0.74
N PHE A 90 -6.08 2.46 -1.69
CA PHE A 90 -6.28 2.05 -3.09
C PHE A 90 -6.36 0.52 -3.25
N ASP A 91 -5.50 -0.23 -2.58
CA ASP A 91 -5.58 -1.71 -2.60
C ASP A 91 -6.92 -2.21 -2.05
N TYR A 92 -7.41 -1.57 -0.97
CA TYR A 92 -8.69 -1.91 -0.34
C TYR A 92 -9.86 -1.68 -1.29
N CYS A 93 -9.94 -0.51 -1.92
CA CYS A 93 -10.98 -0.22 -2.91
C CYS A 93 -10.95 -1.20 -4.09
N GLN A 94 -9.76 -1.57 -4.59
CA GLN A 94 -9.64 -2.57 -5.66
C GLN A 94 -10.13 -3.95 -5.22
N MET A 95 -9.87 -4.34 -3.97
CA MET A 95 -10.38 -5.58 -3.39
C MET A 95 -11.91 -5.56 -3.35
N LEU A 96 -12.51 -4.49 -2.80
CA LEU A 96 -13.97 -4.31 -2.72
C LEU A 96 -14.62 -4.32 -4.11
N GLN A 97 -14.03 -3.63 -5.09
CA GLN A 97 -14.53 -3.60 -6.48
C GLN A 97 -14.58 -5.00 -7.09
N ARG A 98 -13.51 -5.79 -6.94
CA ARG A 98 -13.47 -7.16 -7.43
C ARG A 98 -14.52 -8.04 -6.75
N ASP A 99 -14.68 -7.91 -5.43
CA ASP A 99 -15.63 -8.72 -4.68
C ASP A 99 -17.08 -8.34 -5.05
N LEU A 100 -17.35 -7.05 -5.30
CA LEU A 100 -18.62 -6.55 -5.84
C LEU A 100 -18.92 -7.08 -7.24
N GLU A 101 -17.94 -7.07 -8.14
CA GLU A 101 -18.08 -7.65 -9.50
C GLU A 101 -18.43 -9.15 -9.43
N ALA A 102 -17.73 -9.90 -8.58
CA ALA A 102 -17.98 -11.32 -8.40
C ALA A 102 -19.38 -11.60 -7.82
N LEU A 103 -19.84 -10.78 -6.87
CA LEU A 103 -21.18 -10.92 -6.28
C LEU A 103 -22.29 -10.57 -7.27
N ARG A 104 -22.11 -9.52 -8.07
CA ARG A 104 -23.06 -9.13 -9.13
C ARG A 104 -23.20 -10.24 -10.17
N ALA A 105 -22.09 -10.82 -10.64
CA ALA A 105 -22.14 -11.95 -11.57
C ALA A 105 -22.93 -13.14 -11.01
N ARG A 106 -22.69 -13.52 -9.74
CA ARG A 106 -23.44 -14.60 -9.07
C ARG A 106 -24.93 -14.27 -8.88
N GLN A 107 -25.25 -12.99 -8.65
CA GLN A 107 -26.62 -12.53 -8.51
C GLN A 107 -27.39 -12.60 -9.83
N GLU A 108 -26.74 -12.27 -10.95
CA GLU A 108 -27.28 -12.43 -12.31
C GLU A 108 -27.54 -13.90 -12.65
N GLU A 109 -26.63 -14.81 -12.26
CA GLU A 109 -26.80 -16.25 -12.46
C GLU A 109 -27.94 -16.84 -11.62
N HIS A 110 -28.05 -16.43 -10.35
CA HIS A 110 -29.07 -16.95 -9.45
C HIS A 110 -29.53 -15.91 -8.43
N PHE A 111 -30.66 -15.26 -8.66
CA PHE A 111 -31.16 -14.21 -7.78
C PHE A 111 -31.39 -14.68 -6.32
N THR A 112 -30.84 -13.95 -5.36
CA THR A 112 -31.23 -14.05 -3.93
C THR A 112 -31.29 -12.67 -3.28
N TRP A 113 -32.20 -12.47 -2.33
CA TRP A 113 -32.30 -11.21 -1.58
C TRP A 113 -31.09 -10.95 -0.68
N ASP A 114 -30.49 -12.00 -0.12
CA ASP A 114 -29.33 -11.82 0.77
C ASP A 114 -28.13 -11.26 0.01
N ARG A 115 -27.89 -11.70 -1.23
CA ARG A 115 -26.83 -11.14 -2.08
C ARG A 115 -27.11 -9.72 -2.55
N VAL A 116 -28.38 -9.32 -2.73
CA VAL A 116 -28.70 -7.90 -2.96
C VAL A 116 -28.24 -7.05 -1.77
N ARG A 117 -28.53 -7.48 -0.54
CA ARG A 117 -28.10 -6.74 0.67
C ARG A 117 -26.58 -6.70 0.81
N GLU A 118 -25.88 -7.78 0.46
CA GLU A 118 -24.42 -7.84 0.46
C GLU A 118 -23.81 -6.87 -0.56
N ILE A 119 -24.35 -6.84 -1.78
CA ILE A 119 -23.97 -5.89 -2.84
C ILE A 119 -24.16 -4.44 -2.34
N GLU A 120 -25.33 -4.09 -1.81
CA GLU A 120 -25.60 -2.75 -1.27
C GLU A 120 -24.65 -2.39 -0.10
N SER A 121 -24.28 -3.37 0.72
CA SER A 121 -23.32 -3.17 1.80
C SER A 121 -21.93 -2.83 1.26
N LEU A 122 -21.44 -3.59 0.28
CA LEU A 122 -20.13 -3.34 -0.33
C LEU A 122 -20.09 -2.04 -1.13
N GLU A 123 -21.18 -1.66 -1.80
CA GLU A 123 -21.28 -0.36 -2.49
C GLU A 123 -21.13 0.81 -1.52
N ARG A 124 -21.83 0.75 -0.39
CA ARG A 124 -21.70 1.77 0.68
C ARG A 124 -20.29 1.82 1.25
N GLU A 125 -19.69 0.65 1.49
CA GLU A 125 -18.33 0.58 2.01
C GLU A 125 -17.29 1.14 1.01
N LEU A 126 -17.47 0.85 -0.28
CA LEU A 126 -16.62 1.38 -1.34
C LEU A 126 -16.75 2.90 -1.45
N GLU A 127 -17.96 3.45 -1.34
CA GLU A 127 -18.21 4.90 -1.32
C GLU A 127 -17.49 5.57 -0.14
N LEU A 128 -17.67 5.05 1.08
CA LEU A 128 -17.01 5.57 2.28
C LEU A 128 -15.48 5.48 2.17
N SER A 129 -14.97 4.38 1.61
CA SER A 129 -13.54 4.18 1.40
C SER A 129 -12.97 5.19 0.39
N HIS A 130 -13.68 5.47 -0.71
CA HIS A 130 -13.27 6.49 -1.67
C HIS A 130 -13.23 7.89 -1.06
N LEU A 131 -14.23 8.25 -0.24
CA LEU A 131 -14.24 9.53 0.47
C LEU A 131 -13.03 9.65 1.40
N ALA A 132 -12.72 8.62 2.18
CA ALA A 132 -11.57 8.61 3.06
C ALA A 132 -10.22 8.72 2.30
N ILE A 133 -10.10 8.06 1.15
CA ILE A 133 -8.93 8.17 0.26
C ILE A 133 -8.79 9.59 -0.28
N PHE A 134 -9.90 10.19 -0.73
CA PHE A 134 -9.90 11.55 -1.24
C PHE A 134 -9.42 12.55 -0.17
N GLU A 135 -10.00 12.50 1.03
CA GLU A 135 -9.60 13.35 2.15
C GLU A 135 -8.11 13.18 2.51
N LEU A 136 -7.62 11.94 2.58
CA LEU A 136 -6.22 11.65 2.86
C LEU A 136 -5.30 12.16 1.75
N SER A 137 -5.73 12.06 0.48
CA SER A 137 -4.96 12.55 -0.66
C SER A 137 -4.84 14.08 -0.65
N GLU A 138 -5.89 14.79 -0.22
CA GLU A 138 -5.88 16.25 -0.08
C GLU A 138 -5.00 16.70 1.08
N GLN A 139 -5.07 16.03 2.23
CA GLN A 139 -4.18 16.28 3.36
C GLN A 139 -2.70 16.10 2.97
N LEU A 140 -2.41 15.02 2.25
CA LEU A 140 -1.08 14.78 1.70
C LEU A 140 -0.66 15.91 0.78
N ARG A 141 -1.47 16.28 -0.21
CA ARG A 141 -1.19 17.36 -1.17
C ARG A 141 -0.83 18.68 -0.46
N LEU A 142 -1.60 19.04 0.58
CA LEU A 142 -1.36 20.26 1.37
C LEU A 142 -0.09 20.19 2.23
N SER A 143 0.38 19.00 2.60
CA SER A 143 1.63 18.85 3.35
C SER A 143 2.90 19.09 2.51
N TRP A 144 2.76 19.12 1.18
CA TRP A 144 3.86 19.40 0.24
C TRP A 144 3.91 20.85 -0.24
N THR A 145 2.89 21.66 0.05
CA THR A 145 2.79 23.10 -0.28
C THR A 145 3.15 23.96 0.91
#